data_AF-A0AAE0WWD0-F1
#
_entry.id   AF-A0AAE0WWD0-F1
#
_cell.length_a   1.000
_cell.length_b   1.000
_cell.length_c   1.000
_cell.angle_alpha   90.00
_cell.angle_beta   90.00
_cell.angle_gamma   90.00
#
_symmetry.space_group_name_H-M   'P 1'
#
loop_
_entity.id
_entity.type
_entity.pdbx_description
1 polymer ?
#
loop_
_entity_poly.entity_id
_entity_poly.type
_entity_poly.pdbx_seq_one_letter_code
_entity_poly.pdbx_strand_id
1 'polypeptide(L)'
;MNWYHTSRLAFEDKVLTLRKAAPSQQINIDCGRQPGPSSIDESYYLPPGTERQLAKDFAFLAAWRDLPECVAAATLQQGDDGSGLKIHIAANGRIDESIETSIARPCPLLVQRATHGELRHIFTRPLSLKPLVITKEACFEQCLTEVSSLHVQRMKERLGCVNSSSYSKRRFGEAVSLSGRLAALIKGIKGRKATQATEGRKATLQLMGRLLDMIRVCERTIPGHETSAVRNVIVASYHLSVDGVSLVGRLQAPGVDPETLQRKEVRHVQAFANYYRICVYFTAAAHSHRTIFRNTKVIAVQNHECELWRDMKHHVHAEIQLLVYHEMHIVPDSAYEKGTCTISGVSASLERMEQVVDVSELALESELILDVADPRTGMTFVLQNTAGKSIRLVLRWHVE
;
A
#
# COMPACT_ATOMS: atom_id res chain seq x y z
N MET A 1 -11.87 -31.69 -1.62
CA MET A 1 -12.26 -30.85 -2.77
C MET A 1 -11.75 -31.52 -4.02
N ASN A 2 -12.62 -31.80 -4.99
CA ASN A 2 -12.19 -32.32 -6.28
C ASN A 2 -11.80 -31.14 -7.16
N TRP A 3 -10.50 -31.00 -7.41
CA TRP A 3 -10.00 -30.10 -8.44
C TRP A 3 -10.48 -30.61 -9.80
N TYR A 4 -11.21 -29.79 -10.55
CA TYR A 4 -11.60 -30.14 -11.91
C TYR A 4 -10.48 -29.74 -12.87
N HIS A 5 -9.97 -30.71 -13.61
CA HIS A 5 -9.06 -30.45 -14.71
C HIS A 5 -9.77 -29.64 -15.80
N THR A 6 -9.41 -28.37 -15.95
CA THR A 6 -9.73 -27.61 -17.18
C THR A 6 -8.66 -27.93 -18.23
N SER A 7 -9.07 -28.17 -19.47
CA SER A 7 -8.11 -28.35 -20.56
C SER A 7 -7.45 -27.01 -20.88
N ARG A 8 -6.19 -27.05 -21.33
CA ARG A 8 -5.44 -25.87 -21.78
C ARG A 8 -6.22 -25.05 -22.82
N LEU A 9 -6.83 -25.73 -23.79
CA LEU A 9 -7.64 -25.10 -24.83
C LEU A 9 -8.86 -24.38 -24.23
N ALA A 10 -9.54 -24.98 -23.25
CA ALA A 10 -10.69 -24.35 -22.59
C ALA A 10 -10.28 -23.11 -21.77
N PHE A 11 -9.09 -23.11 -21.17
CA PHE A 11 -8.56 -21.94 -20.47
C PHE A 11 -8.09 -20.85 -21.44
N GLU A 12 -7.33 -21.22 -22.47
CA GLU A 12 -6.86 -20.30 -23.51
C GLU A 12 -8.03 -19.66 -24.27
N ASP A 13 -9.08 -20.43 -24.56
CA ASP A 13 -10.29 -19.92 -25.20
C ASP A 13 -11.04 -18.95 -24.28
N LYS A 14 -11.11 -19.21 -22.96
CA LYS A 14 -11.64 -18.25 -21.98
C LYS A 14 -10.82 -16.96 -21.92
N VAL A 15 -9.49 -17.06 -21.89
CA VAL A 15 -8.59 -15.88 -21.89
C VAL A 15 -8.70 -15.10 -23.21
N LEU A 16 -8.79 -15.80 -24.35
CA LEU A 16 -8.99 -15.19 -25.67
C LEU A 16 -10.36 -14.55 -25.78
N THR A 17 -11.41 -15.15 -25.22
CA THR A 17 -12.76 -14.58 -25.16
C THR A 17 -12.77 -13.32 -24.31
N LEU A 18 -12.10 -13.33 -23.15
CA LEU A 18 -11.92 -12.14 -22.31
C LEU A 18 -11.10 -11.04 -23.01
N ARG A 19 -10.08 -11.40 -23.80
CA ARG A 19 -9.30 -10.45 -24.60
C ARG A 19 -10.05 -9.90 -25.81
N LYS A 20 -10.84 -10.71 -26.50
CA LYS A 20 -11.67 -10.28 -27.64
C LYS A 20 -12.83 -9.39 -27.20
N ALA A 21 -13.36 -9.63 -26.00
CA ALA A 21 -14.37 -8.78 -25.37
C ALA A 21 -13.80 -7.44 -24.85
N ALA A 22 -12.47 -7.30 -24.75
CA ALA A 22 -11.80 -6.05 -24.36
C ALA A 22 -11.21 -5.36 -25.59
N PRO A 23 -11.81 -4.28 -26.13
CA PRO A 23 -11.25 -3.58 -27.27
C PRO A 23 -9.83 -3.11 -26.96
N SER A 24 -8.91 -3.44 -27.87
CA SER A 24 -7.49 -3.13 -27.78
C SER A 24 -7.25 -1.63 -27.89
N GLN A 25 -7.38 -0.90 -26.79
CA GLN A 25 -6.75 0.42 -26.66
C GLN A 25 -5.32 0.22 -26.17
N GLN A 26 -4.35 0.58 -27.02
CA GLN A 26 -3.01 0.92 -26.55
C GLN A 26 -3.17 2.11 -25.59
N ILE A 27 -3.14 1.82 -24.30
CA ILE A 27 -3.12 2.84 -23.25
C ILE A 27 -1.71 3.42 -23.25
N ASN A 28 -1.52 4.52 -23.97
CA ASN A 28 -0.52 5.51 -23.57
C ASN A 28 -0.95 5.99 -22.18
N ILE A 29 -0.18 5.65 -21.14
CA ILE A 29 -0.43 6.11 -19.76
C ILE A 29 -0.04 7.58 -19.70
N ASP A 30 -0.92 8.41 -20.24
CA ASP A 30 -1.00 9.82 -19.91
C ASP A 30 -1.87 9.92 -18.66
N CYS A 31 -1.26 10.21 -17.52
CA CYS A 31 -1.89 10.30 -16.18
C CYS A 31 -3.01 11.37 -16.07
N GLY A 32 -3.52 11.91 -17.19
CA GLY A 32 -4.53 12.96 -17.27
C GLY A 32 -5.81 12.60 -18.03
N ARG A 33 -5.95 11.43 -18.66
CA ARG A 33 -7.20 11.05 -19.35
C ARG A 33 -7.99 9.98 -18.59
N GLN A 34 -9.15 10.38 -18.07
CA GLN A 34 -10.15 9.46 -17.56
C GLN A 34 -10.58 8.50 -18.67
N PRO A 35 -10.66 7.18 -18.41
CA PRO A 35 -11.29 6.26 -19.35
C PRO A 35 -12.74 6.70 -19.58
N GLY A 36 -13.15 6.72 -20.85
CA GLY A 36 -14.54 7.00 -21.21
C GLY A 36 -15.51 6.01 -20.53
N PRO A 37 -16.78 6.39 -20.34
CA PRO A 37 -17.74 5.61 -19.57
C PRO A 37 -18.12 4.33 -20.33
N SER A 38 -17.32 3.28 -20.17
CA SER A 38 -17.83 1.91 -20.27
C SER A 38 -18.82 1.75 -19.14
N SER A 39 -20.11 1.56 -19.46
CA SER A 39 -21.26 1.41 -18.55
C SER A 39 -20.84 0.90 -17.17
N ILE A 40 -20.48 1.84 -16.29
CA ILE A 40 -20.19 1.54 -14.90
C ILE A 40 -21.55 1.20 -14.34
N ASP A 41 -21.69 -0.03 -13.88
CA ASP A 41 -22.84 -0.50 -13.14
C ASP A 41 -23.23 0.60 -12.14
N GLU A 42 -24.41 1.22 -12.34
CA GLU A 42 -24.86 2.38 -11.55
C GLU A 42 -24.97 2.06 -10.05
N SER A 43 -24.83 0.78 -9.70
CA SER A 43 -24.78 0.24 -8.35
C SER A 43 -23.43 0.37 -7.64
N TYR A 44 -22.32 0.67 -8.33
CA TYR A 44 -21.00 0.77 -7.66
C TYR A 44 -20.75 2.18 -7.11
N TYR A 45 -20.81 2.33 -5.79
CA TYR A 45 -20.84 3.63 -5.13
C TYR A 45 -19.44 4.27 -4.93
N LEU A 46 -18.36 3.53 -5.22
CA LEU A 46 -16.98 4.00 -5.05
C LEU A 46 -16.34 4.27 -6.41
N PRO A 47 -15.88 5.50 -6.72
CA PRO A 47 -15.15 5.72 -7.96
C PRO A 47 -13.89 4.83 -8.02
N PRO A 48 -13.54 4.21 -9.17
CA PRO A 48 -12.39 3.31 -9.27
C PRO A 48 -11.05 3.93 -8.82
N GLY A 49 -10.88 5.23 -9.03
CA GLY A 49 -9.71 5.97 -8.53
C GLY A 49 -9.66 6.03 -7.00
N THR A 50 -10.82 6.20 -6.36
CA THR A 50 -10.95 6.19 -4.90
C THR A 50 -10.72 4.81 -4.33
N GLU A 51 -11.33 3.79 -4.94
CA GLU A 51 -11.13 2.39 -4.57
C GLU A 51 -9.65 2.00 -4.58
N ARG A 52 -8.97 2.26 -5.71
CA ARG A 52 -7.54 1.96 -5.87
C ARG A 52 -6.68 2.69 -4.84
N GLN A 53 -6.98 3.96 -4.57
CA GLN A 53 -6.21 4.74 -3.61
C GLN A 53 -6.38 4.22 -2.18
N LEU A 54 -7.62 3.93 -1.77
CA LEU A 54 -7.92 3.32 -0.48
C LEU A 54 -7.25 1.94 -0.35
N ALA A 55 -7.29 1.10 -1.37
CA ALA A 55 -6.61 -0.20 -1.38
C ALA A 55 -5.09 -0.04 -1.19
N LYS A 56 -4.44 0.88 -1.93
CA LYS A 56 -3.02 1.20 -1.74
C LYS A 56 -2.71 1.70 -0.33
N ASP A 57 -3.57 2.53 0.22
CA ASP A 57 -3.39 3.10 1.56
C ASP A 57 -3.52 2.02 2.63
N PHE A 58 -4.50 1.11 2.52
CA PHE A 58 -4.60 -0.05 3.41
C PHE A 58 -3.44 -1.03 3.24
N ALA A 59 -2.97 -1.30 2.03
CA ALA A 59 -1.78 -2.11 1.79
C ALA A 59 -0.53 -1.48 2.44
N PHE A 60 -0.39 -0.15 2.37
CA PHE A 60 0.71 0.56 3.02
C PHE A 60 0.68 0.45 4.56
N LEU A 61 -0.51 0.53 5.16
CA LEU A 61 -0.74 0.32 6.60
C LEU A 61 -0.58 -1.15 7.00
N ALA A 62 -0.97 -2.08 6.13
CA ALA A 62 -0.79 -3.51 6.34
C ALA A 62 0.68 -3.93 6.26
N ALA A 63 1.55 -3.14 5.65
CA ALA A 63 2.99 -3.39 5.70
C ALA A 63 3.61 -2.92 7.03
N TRP A 64 3.36 -3.62 8.14
CA TRP A 64 3.68 -3.12 9.50
C TRP A 64 5.18 -3.04 9.82
N ARG A 65 6.08 -3.65 9.03
CA ARG A 65 7.55 -3.55 9.16
C ARG A 65 8.22 -3.45 7.79
N ASP A 66 9.53 -3.16 7.79
CA ASP A 66 10.35 -3.07 6.57
C ASP A 66 11.05 -4.40 6.26
N LEU A 67 10.27 -5.46 6.14
CA LEU A 67 10.72 -6.83 5.91
C LEU A 67 9.99 -7.46 4.71
N PRO A 68 10.63 -8.36 3.95
CA PRO A 68 10.00 -9.03 2.81
C PRO A 68 8.70 -9.77 3.16
N GLU A 69 8.62 -10.38 4.34
CA GLU A 69 7.42 -11.04 4.85
C GLU A 69 6.29 -10.05 5.20
N CYS A 70 6.60 -8.78 5.40
CA CYS A 70 5.61 -7.74 5.69
C CYS A 70 5.17 -6.97 4.44
N VAL A 71 5.60 -7.38 3.23
CA VAL A 71 5.04 -6.84 1.99
C VAL A 71 3.57 -7.24 1.94
N ALA A 72 2.69 -6.26 1.74
CA ALA A 72 1.26 -6.43 1.86
C ALA A 72 0.51 -5.92 0.63
N ALA A 73 -0.68 -6.48 0.44
CA ALA A 73 -1.63 -6.10 -0.57
C ALA A 73 -3.00 -5.91 0.09
N ALA A 74 -3.85 -5.11 -0.53
CA ALA A 74 -5.24 -4.98 -0.11
C ALA A 74 -6.18 -4.92 -1.31
N THR A 75 -7.41 -5.36 -1.08
CA THR A 75 -8.55 -5.21 -1.99
C THR A 75 -9.75 -4.69 -1.22
N LEU A 76 -10.65 -4.02 -1.93
CA LEU A 76 -11.90 -3.53 -1.38
C LEU A 76 -13.05 -4.29 -2.02
N GLN A 77 -14.04 -4.63 -1.22
CA GLN A 77 -15.29 -5.21 -1.67
C GLN A 77 -16.43 -4.43 -1.02
N GLN A 78 -17.36 -3.95 -1.85
CA GLN A 78 -18.59 -3.35 -1.38
C GLN A 78 -19.56 -4.44 -0.91
N GLY A 79 -20.36 -4.16 0.12
CA GLY A 79 -21.44 -5.06 0.53
C GLY A 79 -22.51 -5.23 -0.56
N ASP A 80 -23.15 -6.39 -0.61
CA ASP A 80 -24.14 -6.74 -1.65
C ASP A 80 -25.37 -5.81 -1.64
N ASP A 81 -25.69 -5.22 -0.50
CA ASP A 81 -26.77 -4.23 -0.33
C ASP A 81 -26.31 -2.79 -0.63
N GLY A 82 -25.11 -2.62 -1.22
CA GLY A 82 -24.46 -1.34 -1.40
C GLY A 82 -24.00 -0.68 -0.10
N SER A 83 -24.16 -1.35 1.04
CA SER A 83 -23.85 -0.84 2.37
C SER A 83 -22.66 -1.59 2.98
N GLY A 84 -21.71 -0.83 3.50
CA GLY A 84 -20.50 -1.42 4.07
C GLY A 84 -19.36 -1.63 3.08
N LEU A 85 -18.17 -1.79 3.67
CA LEU A 85 -16.89 -1.92 3.00
C LEU A 85 -16.12 -3.06 3.67
N LYS A 86 -15.83 -4.11 2.91
CA LYS A 86 -14.93 -5.19 3.33
C LYS A 86 -13.54 -4.89 2.75
N ILE A 87 -12.56 -4.78 3.62
CA ILE A 87 -11.16 -4.54 3.28
C ILE A 87 -10.42 -5.85 3.49
N HIS A 88 -10.06 -6.53 2.42
CA HIS A 88 -9.26 -7.76 2.52
C HIS A 88 -7.79 -7.38 2.44
N ILE A 89 -7.01 -7.79 3.43
CA ILE A 89 -5.56 -7.57 3.48
C ILE A 89 -4.84 -8.92 3.47
N ALA A 90 -3.74 -8.99 2.72
CA ALA A 90 -2.83 -10.13 2.76
C ALA A 90 -1.40 -9.61 2.89
N ALA A 91 -0.51 -10.43 3.42
CA ALA A 91 0.92 -10.17 3.44
C ALA A 91 1.70 -11.42 3.01
N ASN A 92 2.94 -11.24 2.58
CA ASN A 92 3.81 -12.36 2.20
C ASN A 92 3.97 -13.36 3.36
N GLY A 93 4.10 -12.85 4.58
CA GLY A 93 3.98 -13.59 5.82
C GLY A 93 2.58 -13.48 6.43
N ARG A 94 2.39 -14.14 7.56
CA ARG A 94 1.12 -14.11 8.28
C ARG A 94 0.84 -12.71 8.84
N ILE A 95 -0.40 -12.23 8.67
CA ILE A 95 -0.90 -11.07 9.40
C ILE A 95 -1.43 -11.58 10.75
N ASP A 96 -0.74 -11.25 11.83
CA ASP A 96 -1.18 -11.61 13.18
C ASP A 96 -2.45 -10.84 13.56
N GLU A 97 -3.29 -11.43 14.42
CA GLU A 97 -4.53 -10.83 14.92
C GLU A 97 -4.29 -9.44 15.55
N SER A 98 -3.15 -9.24 16.20
CA SER A 98 -2.76 -7.95 16.78
C SER A 98 -2.59 -6.84 15.73
N ILE A 99 -2.06 -7.19 14.56
CA ILE A 99 -1.86 -6.29 13.42
C ILE A 99 -3.20 -6.02 12.75
N GLU A 100 -3.98 -7.07 12.47
CA GLU A 100 -5.34 -6.95 11.92
C GLU A 100 -6.20 -6.03 12.78
N THR A 101 -6.25 -6.29 14.09
CA THR A 101 -6.97 -5.47 15.07
C THR A 101 -6.51 -4.02 15.00
N SER A 102 -5.21 -3.76 14.92
CA SER A 102 -4.66 -2.41 14.87
C SER A 102 -5.00 -1.67 13.58
N ILE A 103 -4.98 -2.36 12.42
CA ILE A 103 -5.41 -1.80 11.13
C ILE A 103 -6.93 -1.53 11.13
N ALA A 104 -7.70 -2.31 11.90
CA ALA A 104 -9.14 -2.14 12.04
C ALA A 104 -9.52 -0.96 12.96
N ARG A 105 -8.66 -0.51 13.88
CA ARG A 105 -8.98 0.56 14.86
C ARG A 105 -9.43 1.89 14.27
N PRO A 106 -8.93 2.37 13.12
CA PRO A 106 -9.48 3.55 12.47
C PRO A 106 -10.92 3.36 11.96
N CYS A 107 -11.35 2.14 11.64
CA CYS A 107 -12.63 1.88 10.98
C CYS A 107 -13.86 2.37 11.78
N PRO A 108 -13.99 2.13 13.09
CA PRO A 108 -15.05 2.73 13.91
C PRO A 108 -15.12 4.27 13.83
N LEU A 109 -13.97 4.95 13.76
CA LEU A 109 -13.92 6.41 13.62
C LEU A 109 -14.46 6.86 12.26
N LEU A 110 -14.14 6.12 11.20
CA LEU A 110 -14.65 6.37 9.86
C LEU A 110 -16.15 6.09 9.77
N VAL A 111 -16.64 5.04 10.42
CA VAL A 111 -18.09 4.72 10.53
C VAL A 111 -18.82 5.86 11.26
N GLN A 112 -18.31 6.33 12.40
CA GLN A 112 -18.89 7.47 13.12
C GLN A 112 -18.90 8.75 12.26
N ARG A 113 -17.84 8.97 11.48
CA ARG A 113 -17.75 10.12 10.56
C ARG A 113 -18.75 10.02 9.41
N ALA A 114 -18.96 8.83 8.87
CA ALA A 114 -19.89 8.56 7.78
C ALA A 114 -21.35 8.73 8.20
N THR A 115 -21.71 8.27 9.39
CA THR A 115 -23.10 8.34 9.90
C THR A 115 -23.53 9.74 10.33
N HIS A 116 -22.59 10.61 10.72
CA HIS A 116 -22.89 11.94 11.24
C HIS A 116 -23.65 12.86 10.25
N GLY A 117 -23.42 12.73 8.95
CA GLY A 117 -23.94 13.70 7.99
C GLY A 117 -25.45 13.61 7.69
N GLU A 118 -26.16 12.62 8.24
CA GLU A 118 -27.61 12.46 8.10
C GLU A 118 -28.41 13.16 9.21
N LEU A 119 -27.79 13.36 10.38
CA LEU A 119 -28.48 13.91 11.55
C LEU A 119 -28.67 15.43 11.50
N ARG A 120 -28.00 16.13 10.57
CA ARG A 120 -28.15 17.59 10.41
C ARG A 120 -29.55 18.03 9.96
N HIS A 121 -30.34 17.12 9.37
CA HIS A 121 -31.69 17.45 8.91
C HIS A 121 -32.81 17.04 9.89
N ILE A 122 -32.51 16.27 10.94
CA ILE A 122 -33.56 15.65 11.78
C ILE A 122 -33.66 16.31 13.17
N PHE A 123 -32.64 17.04 13.62
CA PHE A 123 -32.64 17.66 14.96
C PHE A 123 -33.12 19.12 14.96
N THR A 124 -34.42 19.32 14.75
CA THR A 124 -35.19 20.45 15.33
C THR A 124 -35.86 20.08 16.65
N ARG A 125 -35.67 18.86 17.19
CA ARG A 125 -36.23 18.46 18.48
C ARG A 125 -35.17 18.43 19.58
N PRO A 126 -35.34 19.20 20.67
CA PRO A 126 -34.53 19.09 21.86
C PRO A 126 -35.10 17.93 22.69
N LEU A 127 -34.30 16.91 23.00
CA LEU A 127 -34.34 16.15 24.26
C LEU A 127 -33.31 15.00 24.21
N SER A 128 -32.29 15.17 25.07
CA SER A 128 -31.56 14.13 25.81
C SER A 128 -31.03 12.90 25.07
N LEU A 129 -29.88 13.09 24.43
CA LEU A 129 -28.67 12.24 24.41
C LEU A 129 -27.91 12.68 23.16
N LYS A 130 -26.97 13.64 23.28
CA LYS A 130 -26.18 14.09 22.13
C LYS A 130 -25.37 12.90 21.64
N PRO A 131 -25.66 12.29 20.46
CA PRO A 131 -24.69 11.38 19.87
C PRO A 131 -23.39 12.16 19.71
N LEU A 132 -22.28 11.61 20.19
CA LEU A 132 -20.98 12.27 20.18
C LEU A 132 -20.57 12.45 18.72
N VAL A 133 -20.90 13.61 18.16
CA VAL A 133 -20.56 13.99 16.81
C VAL A 133 -19.05 14.10 16.72
N ILE A 134 -18.41 13.22 15.95
CA ILE A 134 -16.99 13.36 15.65
C ILE A 134 -16.81 14.39 14.53
N THR A 135 -16.08 15.47 14.84
CA THR A 135 -15.70 16.47 13.83
C THR A 135 -14.71 15.86 12.83
N LYS A 136 -14.51 16.52 11.69
CA LYS A 136 -13.51 16.08 10.70
C LYS A 136 -12.12 16.05 11.35
N GLU A 137 -11.81 17.09 12.11
CA GLU A 137 -10.54 17.29 12.79
C GLU A 137 -10.33 16.24 13.88
N ALA A 138 -11.35 15.95 14.70
CA ALA A 138 -11.27 14.91 15.72
C ALA A 138 -11.10 13.51 15.13
N CYS A 139 -11.82 13.19 14.05
CA CYS A 139 -11.70 11.92 13.34
C CYS A 139 -10.29 11.75 12.76
N PHE A 140 -9.79 12.80 12.10
CA PHE A 140 -8.44 12.85 11.56
C PHE A 140 -7.38 12.62 12.65
N GLU A 141 -7.45 13.37 13.77
CA GLU A 141 -6.45 13.29 14.84
C GLU A 141 -6.44 11.93 15.55
N GLN A 142 -7.61 11.32 15.74
CA GLN A 142 -7.71 9.98 16.30
C GLN A 142 -7.20 8.92 15.31
N CYS A 143 -7.53 9.02 14.02
CA CYS A 143 -6.97 8.14 12.99
C CYS A 143 -5.44 8.23 12.95
N LEU A 144 -4.90 9.45 12.96
CA LEU A 144 -3.45 9.66 12.96
C LEU A 144 -2.80 9.07 14.21
N THR A 145 -3.44 9.17 15.37
CA THR A 145 -2.94 8.58 16.62
C THR A 145 -2.89 7.06 16.55
N GLU A 146 -3.97 6.41 16.10
CA GLU A 146 -4.01 4.94 15.96
C GLU A 146 -2.98 4.43 14.95
N VAL A 147 -2.91 5.07 13.78
CA VAL A 147 -1.93 4.73 12.73
C VAL A 147 -0.50 4.96 13.22
N SER A 148 -0.23 6.05 13.95
CA SER A 148 1.09 6.31 14.52
C SER A 148 1.47 5.24 15.54
N SER A 149 0.53 4.83 16.39
CA SER A 149 0.73 3.81 17.42
C SER A 149 1.06 2.45 16.82
N LEU A 150 0.33 2.04 15.76
CA LEU A 150 0.59 0.79 15.03
C LEU A 150 2.01 0.76 14.44
N HIS A 151 2.48 1.89 13.91
CA HIS A 151 3.71 1.93 13.12
C HIS A 151 4.94 2.45 13.86
N VAL A 152 4.89 2.65 15.19
CA VAL A 152 6.03 3.13 15.98
C VAL A 152 7.31 2.36 15.65
N GLN A 153 7.25 1.03 15.68
CA GLN A 153 8.44 0.19 15.46
C GLN A 153 9.00 0.36 14.04
N ARG A 154 8.15 0.31 13.01
CA ARG A 154 8.54 0.54 11.61
C ARG A 154 9.19 1.90 11.41
N MET A 155 8.65 2.93 12.07
CA MET A 155 9.21 4.27 11.95
C MET A 155 10.56 4.37 12.66
N LYS A 156 10.69 3.81 13.86
CA LYS A 156 11.98 3.76 14.57
C LYS A 156 13.05 2.98 13.78
N GLU A 157 12.67 1.89 13.11
CA GLU A 157 13.55 1.17 12.17
C GLU A 157 14.01 2.07 11.02
N ARG A 158 13.10 2.83 10.39
CA ARG A 158 13.43 3.78 9.31
C ARG A 158 14.27 4.98 9.76
N LEU A 159 14.08 5.43 10.99
CA LEU A 159 14.87 6.49 11.62
C LEU A 159 16.29 6.00 11.97
N GLY A 160 16.47 4.68 12.16
CA GLY A 160 17.71 4.10 12.65
C GLY A 160 17.85 4.21 14.18
N CYS A 161 16.75 4.42 14.91
CA CYS A 161 16.77 4.53 16.39
C CYS A 161 16.97 3.19 17.09
N VAL A 162 16.56 2.10 16.44
CA VAL A 162 16.61 0.77 17.03
C VAL A 162 17.87 0.11 16.50
N ASN A 163 18.71 -0.39 17.42
CA ASN A 163 19.74 -1.40 17.17
C ASN A 163 19.06 -2.70 16.72
N SER A 164 18.37 -2.61 15.58
CA SER A 164 17.43 -3.61 15.12
C SER A 164 18.23 -4.85 14.77
N SER A 165 17.62 -6.00 15.04
CA SER A 165 18.02 -7.37 14.70
C SER A 165 19.12 -7.51 13.63
N SER A 166 19.92 -8.57 13.71
CA SER A 166 21.00 -8.91 12.77
C SER A 166 20.68 -8.67 11.28
N TYR A 167 19.41 -8.73 10.88
CA TYR A 167 18.90 -8.36 9.56
C TYR A 167 19.17 -6.88 9.17
N SER A 168 18.93 -5.92 10.06
CA SER A 168 19.17 -4.49 9.81
C SER A 168 20.66 -4.17 9.65
N LYS A 169 21.51 -4.73 10.53
CA LYS A 169 22.97 -4.55 10.45
C LYS A 169 23.56 -5.10 9.13
N ARG A 170 23.05 -6.25 8.66
CA ARG A 170 23.51 -6.87 7.40
C ARG A 170 23.11 -6.07 6.17
N ARG A 171 21.93 -5.44 6.17
CA ARG A 171 21.40 -4.72 5.00
C ARG A 171 21.87 -3.26 4.92
N PHE A 172 22.25 -2.64 6.03
CA PHE A 172 22.46 -1.19 6.09
C PHE A 172 23.86 -0.70 6.52
N GLY A 173 24.83 -1.59 6.74
CA GLY A 173 26.18 -1.20 7.17
C GLY A 173 26.19 -0.52 8.54
N GLU A 174 27.27 0.20 8.89
CA GLU A 174 27.24 1.10 10.07
C GLU A 174 26.08 2.09 9.90
N ALA A 175 25.04 1.90 10.69
CA ALA A 175 23.77 2.58 10.53
C ALA A 175 23.91 4.06 10.92
N VAL A 176 24.27 4.91 9.96
CA VAL A 176 24.11 6.35 10.11
C VAL A 176 22.62 6.62 10.37
N SER A 177 22.28 7.37 11.41
CA SER A 177 20.89 7.71 11.71
C SER A 177 20.27 8.54 10.57
N LEU A 178 18.94 8.52 10.46
CA LEU A 178 18.26 9.40 9.52
C LEU A 178 18.53 10.88 9.85
N SER A 179 18.63 11.24 11.13
CA SER A 179 19.01 12.59 11.55
C SER A 179 20.39 13.01 11.00
N GLY A 180 21.38 12.11 11.02
CA GLY A 180 22.71 12.36 10.45
C GLY A 180 22.67 12.59 8.95
N ARG A 181 21.98 11.72 8.20
CA ARG A 181 21.82 11.87 6.73
C ARG A 181 21.07 13.15 6.37
N LEU A 182 19.98 13.47 7.08
CA LEU A 182 19.20 14.67 6.82
C LEU A 182 19.99 15.95 7.16
N ALA A 183 20.79 15.95 8.23
CA ALA A 183 21.68 17.06 8.55
C ALA A 183 22.74 17.29 7.45
N ALA A 184 23.31 16.22 6.90
CA ALA A 184 24.23 16.30 5.78
C ALA A 184 23.56 16.87 4.52
N LEU A 185 22.32 16.45 4.22
CA LEU A 185 21.53 17.00 3.11
C LEU A 185 21.27 18.50 3.29
N ILE A 186 20.85 18.94 4.48
CA ILE A 186 20.65 20.37 4.81
C ILE A 186 21.95 21.16 4.61
N LYS A 187 23.09 20.63 5.06
CA LYS A 187 24.40 21.26 4.87
C LYS A 187 24.76 21.38 3.38
N GLY A 188 24.51 20.31 2.62
CA GLY A 188 24.71 20.29 1.16
C GLY A 188 23.85 21.34 0.44
N ILE A 189 22.58 21.48 0.82
CA ILE A 189 21.69 22.52 0.29
C ILE A 189 22.21 23.90 0.67
N LYS A 190 22.66 24.14 1.90
CA LYS A 190 23.21 25.44 2.33
C LYS A 190 24.48 25.84 1.56
N GLY A 191 25.34 24.88 1.22
CA GLY A 191 26.61 25.14 0.51
C GLY A 191 26.48 25.51 -0.97
N ARG A 192 25.33 25.26 -1.62
CA ARG A 192 25.14 25.58 -3.05
C ARG A 192 24.94 27.08 -3.26
N LYS A 193 25.63 27.67 -4.25
CA LYS A 193 25.41 29.07 -4.66
C LYS A 193 23.97 29.22 -5.17
N ALA A 194 23.18 30.11 -4.55
CA ALA A 194 21.78 30.31 -4.92
C ALA A 194 21.71 31.05 -6.26
N THR A 195 21.33 30.37 -7.34
CA THR A 195 21.16 31.02 -8.65
C THR A 195 19.78 31.66 -8.78
N GLN A 196 18.69 31.03 -8.31
CA GLN A 196 17.34 31.58 -8.41
C GLN A 196 16.47 31.08 -7.24
N ALA A 197 15.62 31.96 -6.67
CA ALA A 197 14.68 31.74 -5.53
C ALA A 197 15.27 31.58 -4.11
N THR A 198 15.74 32.69 -3.51
CA THR A 198 16.22 32.75 -2.11
C THR A 198 15.14 32.46 -1.07
N GLU A 199 13.89 32.88 -1.31
CA GLU A 199 12.81 32.76 -0.33
C GLU A 199 12.29 31.32 -0.18
N GLY A 200 11.96 30.65 -1.30
CA GLY A 200 11.51 29.25 -1.29
C GLY A 200 12.57 28.29 -0.73
N ARG A 201 13.85 28.56 -0.99
CA ARG A 201 14.97 27.82 -0.38
C ARG A 201 15.05 28.01 1.13
N LYS A 202 14.89 29.25 1.62
CA LYS A 202 14.90 29.55 3.06
C LYS A 202 13.75 28.83 3.77
N ALA A 203 12.54 28.88 3.21
CA ALA A 203 11.37 28.19 3.75
C ALA A 203 11.57 26.66 3.80
N THR A 204 12.11 26.07 2.73
CA THR A 204 12.41 24.63 2.65
C THR A 204 13.44 24.23 3.71
N LEU A 205 14.54 24.99 3.84
CA LEU A 205 15.56 24.74 4.87
C LEU A 205 15.00 24.87 6.29
N GLN A 206 14.08 25.79 6.54
CA GLN A 206 13.42 25.93 7.84
C GLN A 206 12.57 24.70 8.17
N LEU A 207 11.78 24.20 7.21
CA LEU A 207 10.95 23.01 7.40
C LEU A 207 11.81 21.75 7.59
N MET A 208 12.90 21.61 6.83
CA MET A 208 13.86 20.52 7.02
C MET A 208 14.52 20.58 8.40
N GLY A 209 14.85 21.79 8.89
CA GLY A 209 15.36 21.99 10.25
C GLY A 209 14.37 21.53 11.31
N ARG A 210 13.10 21.95 11.20
CA ARG A 210 12.03 21.50 12.11
C ARG A 210 11.87 19.98 12.10
N LEU A 211 11.87 19.36 10.92
CA LEU A 211 11.81 17.90 10.79
C LEU A 211 13.01 17.22 11.47
N LEU A 212 14.22 17.73 11.25
CA LEU A 212 15.43 17.21 11.89
C LEU A 212 15.33 17.26 13.42
N ASP A 213 14.78 18.34 13.97
CA ASP A 213 14.57 18.48 15.42
C ASP A 213 13.55 17.45 15.93
N MET A 214 12.43 17.25 15.22
CA MET A 214 11.43 16.24 15.59
C MET A 214 12.00 14.82 15.53
N ILE A 215 12.83 14.51 14.53
CA ILE A 215 13.52 13.21 14.43
C ILE A 215 14.44 13.01 15.63
N ARG A 216 15.23 14.02 16.01
CA ARG A 216 16.14 13.94 17.17
C ARG A 216 15.40 13.77 18.50
N VAL A 217 14.24 14.41 18.65
CA VAL A 217 13.36 14.19 19.81
C VAL A 217 12.89 12.74 19.82
N CYS A 218 12.41 12.23 18.68
CA CYS A 218 11.96 10.85 18.54
C CYS A 218 13.08 9.82 18.82
N GLU A 219 14.31 10.08 18.36
CA GLU A 219 15.50 9.24 18.61
C GLU A 219 15.83 9.13 20.10
N ARG A 220 15.53 10.17 20.90
CA ARG A 220 15.80 10.22 22.35
C ARG A 220 14.60 9.84 23.20
N THR A 221 13.43 9.60 22.59
CA THR A 221 12.20 9.33 23.33
C THR A 221 12.26 7.96 23.99
N ILE A 222 11.93 7.90 25.27
CA ILE A 222 11.88 6.67 26.07
C ILE A 222 10.72 5.75 25.64
N PRO A 223 10.85 4.42 25.85
CA PRO A 223 9.75 3.48 25.65
C PRO A 223 8.47 3.89 26.39
N GLY A 224 7.32 3.80 25.72
CA GLY A 224 6.00 4.17 26.22
C GLY A 224 5.52 5.57 25.79
N HIS A 225 6.41 6.44 25.33
CA HIS A 225 6.07 7.80 24.87
C HIS A 225 6.30 8.02 23.37
N GLU A 226 6.63 6.97 22.61
CA GLU A 226 7.05 7.12 21.22
C GLU A 226 5.94 7.57 20.28
N THR A 227 4.68 7.22 20.55
CA THR A 227 3.55 7.52 19.65
C THR A 227 3.44 9.02 19.36
N SER A 228 3.59 9.87 20.39
CA SER A 228 3.54 11.33 20.23
C SER A 228 4.74 11.85 19.42
N ALA A 229 5.94 11.35 19.71
CA ALA A 229 7.15 11.75 19.00
C ALA A 229 7.10 11.33 17.51
N VAL A 230 6.64 10.10 17.24
CA VAL A 230 6.41 9.58 15.89
C VAL A 230 5.37 10.40 15.14
N ARG A 231 4.24 10.73 15.79
CA ARG A 231 3.21 11.61 15.22
C ARG A 231 3.79 12.97 14.82
N ASN A 232 4.64 13.57 15.65
CA ASN A 232 5.30 14.84 15.33
C ASN A 232 6.23 14.73 14.11
N VAL A 233 6.93 13.61 13.94
CA VAL A 233 7.76 13.33 12.75
C VAL A 233 6.88 13.20 11.50
N ILE A 234 5.74 12.51 11.58
CA ILE A 234 4.78 12.38 10.47
C ILE A 234 4.27 13.76 10.04
N VAL A 235 3.81 14.58 11.00
CA VAL A 235 3.28 15.93 10.75
C VAL A 235 4.35 16.83 10.14
N ALA A 236 5.57 16.84 10.68
CA ALA A 236 6.67 17.62 10.15
C ALA A 236 7.07 17.16 8.73
N SER A 237 7.05 15.85 8.46
CA SER A 237 7.34 15.28 7.14
C SER A 237 6.27 15.69 6.12
N TYR A 238 4.99 15.66 6.50
CA TYR A 238 3.89 16.11 5.64
C TYR A 238 4.02 17.59 5.30
N HIS A 239 4.28 18.47 6.27
CA HIS A 239 4.47 19.90 6.00
C HIS A 239 5.70 20.20 5.15
N LEU A 240 6.73 19.35 5.20
CA LEU A 240 7.88 19.46 4.30
C LEU A 240 7.52 19.06 2.86
N SER A 241 6.63 18.10 2.64
CA SER A 241 6.11 17.79 1.30
C SER A 241 5.09 18.84 0.82
N VAL A 242 4.97 19.05 -0.49
CA VAL A 242 3.81 19.78 -1.06
C VAL A 242 2.63 18.82 -1.03
N ASP A 243 1.61 19.14 -0.23
CA ASP A 243 0.34 18.41 -0.09
C ASP A 243 0.48 16.91 0.26
N GLY A 244 1.59 16.50 0.88
CA GLY A 244 1.84 15.09 1.18
C GLY A 244 2.45 14.28 0.04
N VAL A 245 2.66 14.85 -1.16
CA VAL A 245 2.98 14.07 -2.37
C VAL A 245 4.33 14.44 -2.99
N SER A 246 4.67 15.74 -3.07
CA SER A 246 5.87 16.17 -3.81
C SER A 246 6.95 16.74 -2.90
N LEU A 247 7.58 15.89 -2.08
CA LEU A 247 8.84 16.25 -1.44
C LEU A 247 9.93 16.52 -2.49
N VAL A 248 9.94 15.71 -3.55
CA VAL A 248 10.90 15.81 -4.66
C VAL A 248 10.83 17.19 -5.31
N GLY A 249 9.65 17.66 -5.69
CA GLY A 249 9.49 18.99 -6.30
C GLY A 249 9.95 20.12 -5.37
N ARG A 250 9.69 20.01 -4.06
CA ARG A 250 10.16 21.02 -3.10
C ARG A 250 11.67 21.02 -2.94
N LEU A 251 12.33 19.87 -3.03
CA LEU A 251 13.79 19.77 -2.97
C LEU A 251 14.46 20.12 -4.31
N GLN A 252 13.78 19.94 -5.44
CA GLN A 252 14.26 20.40 -6.75
C GLN A 252 14.30 21.93 -6.84
N ALA A 253 13.31 22.63 -6.29
CA ALA A 253 13.24 24.09 -6.30
C ALA A 253 14.52 24.79 -5.77
N PRO A 254 15.15 24.37 -4.65
CA PRO A 254 16.44 24.91 -4.20
C PRO A 254 17.67 24.30 -4.93
N GLY A 255 17.48 23.53 -5.99
CA GLY A 255 18.54 22.97 -6.83
C GLY A 255 19.17 21.69 -6.29
N VAL A 256 18.41 20.85 -5.56
CA VAL A 256 18.88 19.48 -5.23
C VAL A 256 18.90 18.65 -6.51
N ASP A 257 20.00 17.93 -6.74
CA ASP A 257 20.20 17.12 -7.94
C ASP A 257 19.33 15.85 -7.93
N PRO A 258 18.96 15.32 -9.11
CA PRO A 258 18.16 14.10 -9.24
C PRO A 258 18.69 12.90 -8.46
N GLU A 259 20.01 12.69 -8.44
CA GLU A 259 20.63 11.57 -7.72
C GLU A 259 20.38 11.66 -6.21
N THR A 260 20.48 12.86 -5.64
CA THR A 260 20.19 13.11 -4.23
C THR A 260 18.72 12.91 -3.89
N LEU A 261 17.81 13.17 -4.84
CA LEU A 261 16.36 12.98 -4.66
C LEU A 261 15.97 11.50 -4.59
N GLN A 262 16.75 10.61 -5.20
CA GLN A 262 16.54 9.16 -5.15
C GLN A 262 17.11 8.52 -3.88
N ARG A 263 17.79 9.28 -3.02
CA ARG A 263 18.38 8.76 -1.80
C ARG A 263 17.33 8.26 -0.82
N LYS A 264 17.74 7.28 -0.01
CA LYS A 264 16.88 6.58 0.95
C LYS A 264 16.25 7.54 1.97
N GLU A 265 16.97 8.56 2.43
CA GLU A 265 16.44 9.55 3.37
C GLU A 265 15.23 10.32 2.82
N VAL A 266 15.25 10.69 1.54
CA VAL A 266 14.12 11.38 0.89
C VAL A 266 12.91 10.45 0.81
N ARG A 267 13.14 9.19 0.40
CA ARG A 267 12.11 8.14 0.38
C ARG A 267 11.50 7.89 1.76
N HIS A 268 12.31 7.86 2.82
CA HIS A 268 11.82 7.69 4.20
C HIS A 268 10.94 8.85 4.65
N VAL A 269 11.36 10.10 4.39
CA VAL A 269 10.56 11.29 4.73
C VAL A 269 9.23 11.28 3.97
N GLN A 270 9.25 10.94 2.69
CA GLN A 270 8.02 10.79 1.89
C GLN A 270 7.11 9.69 2.46
N ALA A 271 7.68 8.57 2.88
CA ALA A 271 6.92 7.50 3.51
C ALA A 271 6.31 7.91 4.87
N PHE A 272 6.96 8.80 5.63
CA PHE A 272 6.35 9.37 6.84
C PHE A 272 5.20 10.32 6.51
N ALA A 273 5.37 11.18 5.50
CA ALA A 273 4.31 12.09 5.04
C ALA A 273 3.05 11.33 4.57
N ASN A 274 3.22 10.13 4.00
CA ASN A 274 2.10 9.31 3.55
C ASN A 274 1.12 8.96 4.69
N TYR A 275 1.57 8.72 5.92
CA TYR A 275 0.64 8.42 7.03
C TYR A 275 -0.34 9.56 7.30
N TYR A 276 0.13 10.81 7.23
CA TYR A 276 -0.73 11.99 7.36
C TYR A 276 -1.73 12.05 6.20
N ARG A 277 -1.24 11.90 4.96
CA ARG A 277 -2.07 11.92 3.74
C ARG A 277 -3.17 10.86 3.80
N ILE A 278 -2.84 9.64 4.23
CA ILE A 278 -3.78 8.53 4.41
C ILE A 278 -4.90 8.92 5.38
N CYS A 279 -4.55 9.49 6.55
CA CYS A 279 -5.56 9.88 7.54
C CYS A 279 -6.48 11.00 7.03
N VAL A 280 -5.94 11.99 6.30
CA VAL A 280 -6.74 13.02 5.62
C VAL A 280 -7.69 12.38 4.61
N TYR A 281 -7.17 11.48 3.80
CA TYR A 281 -7.92 10.82 2.74
C TYR A 281 -9.03 9.92 3.27
N PHE A 282 -8.75 9.10 4.29
CA PHE A 282 -9.75 8.27 4.96
C PHE A 282 -10.89 9.11 5.53
N THR A 283 -10.57 10.19 6.24
CA THR A 283 -11.57 11.08 6.83
C THR A 283 -12.46 11.74 5.76
N ALA A 284 -11.86 12.11 4.63
CA ALA A 284 -12.58 12.68 3.49
C ALA A 284 -13.46 11.61 2.79
N ALA A 285 -12.90 10.44 2.49
CA ALA A 285 -13.59 9.34 1.83
C ALA A 285 -14.79 8.85 2.64
N ALA A 286 -14.63 8.69 3.96
CA ALA A 286 -15.72 8.32 4.87
C ALA A 286 -16.88 9.33 4.84
N HIS A 287 -16.58 10.61 4.66
CA HIS A 287 -17.60 11.65 4.55
C HIS A 287 -18.28 11.71 3.18
N SER A 288 -17.53 11.46 2.11
CA SER A 288 -18.02 11.54 0.72
C SER A 288 -18.78 10.27 0.30
N HIS A 289 -18.39 9.10 0.81
CA HIS A 289 -18.94 7.79 0.45
C HIS A 289 -19.62 7.13 1.65
N ARG A 290 -20.52 7.87 2.31
CA ARG A 290 -21.05 7.51 3.63
C ARG A 290 -21.68 6.12 3.69
N THR A 291 -22.49 5.77 2.70
CA THR A 291 -23.21 4.48 2.61
C THR A 291 -22.26 3.29 2.72
N ILE A 292 -21.13 3.38 2.03
CA ILE A 292 -20.07 2.36 1.99
C ILE A 292 -19.34 2.28 3.34
N PHE A 293 -19.06 3.42 3.98
CA PHE A 293 -18.33 3.44 5.24
C PHE A 293 -19.17 3.11 6.48
N ARG A 294 -20.50 2.92 6.36
CA ARG A 294 -21.39 2.60 7.51
C ARG A 294 -21.04 1.30 8.23
N ASN A 295 -20.50 0.34 7.49
CA ASN A 295 -20.15 -0.98 8.00
C ASN A 295 -18.80 -1.39 7.41
N THR A 296 -17.74 -0.77 7.93
CA THR A 296 -16.38 -1.05 7.47
C THR A 296 -15.79 -2.20 8.28
N LYS A 297 -15.29 -3.23 7.61
CA LYS A 297 -14.61 -4.39 8.23
C LYS A 297 -13.28 -4.65 7.55
N VAL A 298 -12.28 -4.97 8.35
CA VAL A 298 -10.99 -5.48 7.87
C VAL A 298 -11.00 -6.99 8.02
N ILE A 299 -10.51 -7.70 7.00
CA ILE A 299 -10.44 -9.16 6.95
C ILE A 299 -9.01 -9.52 6.55
N ALA A 300 -8.25 -10.11 7.47
CA ALA A 300 -6.95 -10.69 7.14
C ALA A 300 -7.13 -12.02 6.41
N VAL A 301 -6.68 -12.06 5.15
CA VAL A 301 -6.56 -13.29 4.38
C VAL A 301 -5.37 -14.06 4.91
N GLN A 302 -5.63 -15.24 5.48
CA GLN A 302 -4.58 -16.11 5.99
C GLN A 302 -3.77 -16.69 4.84
N ASN A 303 -2.47 -16.85 5.06
CA ASN A 303 -1.59 -17.52 4.11
C ASN A 303 -2.09 -18.94 3.86
N HIS A 304 -2.13 -19.34 2.59
CA HIS A 304 -2.36 -20.73 2.25
C HIS A 304 -1.08 -21.51 2.57
N GLU A 305 -1.14 -22.40 3.57
CA GLU A 305 -0.03 -23.29 3.90
C GLU A 305 0.12 -24.31 2.76
N CYS A 306 1.24 -24.27 2.05
CA CYS A 306 1.57 -25.31 1.08
C CYS A 306 2.34 -26.42 1.78
N GLU A 307 1.74 -27.60 1.94
CA GLU A 307 2.38 -28.73 2.62
C GLU A 307 3.70 -29.18 1.96
N LEU A 308 3.91 -28.84 0.69
CA LEU A 308 5.12 -29.16 -0.08
C LEU A 308 6.34 -28.32 0.33
N TRP A 309 6.14 -27.21 1.06
CA TRP A 309 7.19 -26.23 1.39
C TRP A 309 7.50 -26.17 2.89
N ARG A 310 7.20 -27.23 3.66
CA ARG A 310 7.40 -27.23 5.13
C ARG A 310 8.84 -26.91 5.55
N ASP A 311 9.82 -27.27 4.72
CA ASP A 311 11.24 -27.15 5.05
C ASP A 311 11.91 -25.86 4.53
N MET A 312 11.20 -25.06 3.74
CA MET A 312 11.74 -23.83 3.14
C MET A 312 10.86 -22.60 3.42
N LYS A 313 11.50 -21.47 3.75
CA LYS A 313 10.81 -20.20 3.99
C LYS A 313 10.41 -19.56 2.66
N HIS A 314 9.38 -20.11 2.02
CA HIS A 314 8.75 -19.47 0.87
C HIS A 314 7.53 -18.68 1.31
N HIS A 315 7.37 -17.53 0.68
CA HIS A 315 6.24 -16.65 0.89
C HIS A 315 5.49 -16.52 -0.43
N VAL A 316 4.21 -16.89 -0.44
CA VAL A 316 3.34 -16.56 -1.56
C VAL A 316 3.12 -15.05 -1.55
N HIS A 317 3.27 -14.41 -2.71
CA HIS A 317 3.11 -12.97 -2.79
C HIS A 317 1.70 -12.53 -2.38
N ALA A 318 1.58 -11.46 -1.58
CA ALA A 318 0.31 -11.01 -1.02
C ALA A 318 -0.80 -10.80 -2.07
N GLU A 319 -0.49 -10.30 -3.26
CA GLU A 319 -1.50 -10.15 -4.32
C GLU A 319 -2.04 -11.49 -4.81
N ILE A 320 -1.18 -12.52 -4.93
CA ILE A 320 -1.59 -13.87 -5.34
C ILE A 320 -2.51 -14.48 -4.29
N GLN A 321 -2.21 -14.27 -3.00
CA GLN A 321 -3.09 -14.72 -1.92
C GLN A 321 -4.48 -14.09 -2.00
N LEU A 322 -4.58 -12.78 -2.27
CA LEU A 322 -5.86 -12.11 -2.46
C LEU A 322 -6.61 -12.61 -3.70
N LEU A 323 -5.88 -12.85 -4.81
CA LEU A 323 -6.47 -13.37 -6.05
C LEU A 323 -7.11 -14.74 -5.83
N VAL A 324 -6.37 -15.66 -5.19
CA VAL A 324 -6.85 -17.00 -4.84
C VAL A 324 -8.00 -16.92 -3.84
N TYR A 325 -7.91 -16.05 -2.83
CA TYR A 325 -8.99 -15.85 -1.87
C TYR A 325 -10.30 -15.46 -2.56
N HIS A 326 -10.26 -14.47 -3.46
CA HIS A 326 -11.43 -14.06 -4.21
C HIS A 326 -11.94 -15.17 -5.13
N GLU A 327 -11.07 -15.89 -5.84
CA GLU A 327 -11.50 -17.02 -6.68
C GLU A 327 -12.22 -18.12 -5.88
N MET A 328 -11.76 -18.39 -4.65
CA MET A 328 -12.36 -19.42 -3.78
C MET A 328 -13.63 -18.95 -3.06
N HIS A 329 -13.77 -17.66 -2.80
CA HIS A 329 -14.87 -17.09 -2.00
C HIS A 329 -15.86 -16.27 -2.82
N ILE A 330 -15.70 -16.19 -4.15
CA ILE A 330 -16.79 -15.82 -5.06
C ILE A 330 -17.87 -16.89 -4.91
N VAL A 331 -18.87 -16.58 -4.09
CA VAL A 331 -20.04 -17.44 -3.88
C VAL A 331 -20.78 -17.56 -5.23
N PRO A 332 -21.05 -18.78 -5.75
CA PRO A 332 -21.74 -18.96 -7.02
C PRO A 332 -23.22 -18.55 -7.06
N ASP A 333 -23.82 -18.06 -5.97
CA ASP A 333 -25.28 -18.13 -5.75
C ASP A 333 -26.07 -16.81 -5.92
N SER A 334 -25.49 -15.78 -6.53
CA SER A 334 -26.32 -14.75 -7.14
C SER A 334 -25.69 -14.33 -8.46
N ALA A 335 -26.53 -14.01 -9.44
CA ALA A 335 -26.14 -13.60 -10.77
C ALA A 335 -25.34 -12.29 -10.74
N TYR A 336 -24.09 -12.36 -10.30
CA TYR A 336 -23.13 -11.27 -10.30
C TYR A 336 -22.64 -11.10 -11.74
N GLU A 337 -23.22 -10.12 -12.43
CA GLU A 337 -22.52 -9.45 -13.51
C GLU A 337 -21.26 -8.79 -12.93
N LYS A 338 -20.10 -9.33 -13.30
CA LYS A 338 -18.75 -8.71 -13.22
C LYS A 338 -18.57 -7.58 -12.20
N GLY A 339 -18.57 -7.91 -10.90
CA GLY A 339 -17.96 -7.03 -9.91
C GLY A 339 -16.46 -6.88 -10.20
N THR A 340 -15.99 -5.66 -10.45
CA THR A 340 -14.57 -5.39 -10.65
C THR A 340 -13.85 -5.38 -9.31
N CYS A 341 -12.90 -6.29 -9.08
CA CYS A 341 -12.01 -6.26 -7.92
C CYS A 341 -10.69 -5.57 -8.32
N THR A 342 -10.35 -4.46 -7.66
CA THR A 342 -9.05 -3.82 -7.84
C THR A 342 -8.04 -4.34 -6.83
N ILE A 343 -7.03 -5.09 -7.29
CA ILE A 343 -5.89 -5.52 -6.46
C ILE A 343 -4.82 -4.43 -6.49
N SER A 344 -4.37 -3.98 -5.32
CA SER A 344 -3.23 -3.05 -5.19
C SER A 344 -2.23 -3.56 -4.16
N GLY A 345 -0.96 -3.64 -4.58
CA GLY A 345 0.16 -4.00 -3.72
C GLY A 345 1.12 -2.85 -3.47
N VAL A 346 1.83 -2.91 -2.34
CA VAL A 346 2.89 -1.96 -1.99
C VAL A 346 4.17 -2.75 -1.72
N SER A 347 5.10 -2.73 -2.67
CA SER A 347 6.45 -3.26 -2.48
C SER A 347 7.35 -2.19 -1.86
N ALA A 348 7.79 -2.43 -0.63
CA ALA A 348 8.80 -1.59 0.01
C ALA A 348 10.20 -2.07 -0.44
N SER A 349 10.74 -1.42 -1.48
CA SER A 349 12.15 -1.47 -1.95
C SER A 349 12.43 -2.43 -3.13
N LEU A 350 12.71 -1.87 -4.31
CA LEU A 350 13.33 -2.57 -5.45
C LEU A 350 14.41 -1.67 -6.10
N GLU A 351 15.63 -1.73 -5.56
CA GLU A 351 16.87 -1.50 -6.31
C GLU A 351 17.71 -2.76 -6.13
N ARG A 352 17.88 -3.54 -7.21
CA ARG A 352 18.68 -4.77 -7.35
C ARG A 352 18.22 -6.01 -6.57
N MET A 353 17.73 -6.99 -7.34
CA MET A 353 18.09 -8.41 -7.39
C MET A 353 16.87 -9.17 -7.93
N GLU A 354 17.00 -9.83 -9.08
CA GLU A 354 17.53 -11.20 -9.20
C GLU A 354 16.72 -12.20 -8.39
N GLN A 355 16.22 -13.18 -9.15
CA GLN A 355 15.33 -14.25 -8.72
C GLN A 355 15.71 -14.85 -7.36
N VAL A 356 14.68 -15.12 -6.56
CA VAL A 356 14.49 -16.45 -5.97
C VAL A 356 13.00 -16.75 -6.04
N VAL A 357 12.62 -17.51 -7.08
CA VAL A 357 11.46 -18.40 -7.06
C VAL A 357 12.01 -19.76 -6.67
N ASP A 358 11.37 -20.38 -5.70
CA ASP A 358 11.62 -21.76 -5.33
C ASP A 358 10.26 -22.42 -5.17
N VAL A 359 10.09 -23.45 -5.99
CA VAL A 359 8.94 -24.34 -6.09
C VAL A 359 9.57 -25.74 -5.99
N SER A 360 9.75 -26.24 -4.77
CA SER A 360 10.02 -27.66 -4.53
C SER A 360 8.73 -28.45 -4.70
N GLU A 361 8.69 -29.66 -5.26
CA GLU A 361 9.71 -30.54 -5.83
C GLU A 361 9.01 -31.39 -6.91
N LEU A 362 9.65 -31.50 -8.07
CA LEU A 362 9.25 -32.40 -9.15
C LEU A 362 9.67 -33.83 -8.80
N ALA A 363 8.70 -34.69 -8.55
CA ALA A 363 8.71 -36.10 -8.92
C ALA A 363 7.26 -36.48 -9.26
N LEU A 364 6.89 -36.92 -10.47
CA LEU A 364 7.63 -37.73 -11.43
C LEU A 364 7.63 -37.14 -12.86
N GLU A 365 8.81 -37.25 -13.49
CA GLU A 365 9.12 -37.23 -14.93
C GLU A 365 8.64 -36.02 -15.76
N SER A 366 9.40 -34.92 -15.75
CA SER A 366 9.28 -33.79 -16.70
C SER A 366 10.61 -33.05 -16.86
N GLU A 367 11.05 -32.79 -18.11
CA GLU A 367 12.25 -31.98 -18.42
C GLU A 367 11.91 -30.49 -18.49
N LEU A 368 12.71 -29.66 -17.81
CA LEU A 368 12.60 -28.20 -17.86
C LEU A 368 13.54 -27.65 -18.95
N ILE A 369 12.98 -27.07 -20.01
CA ILE A 369 13.75 -26.38 -21.05
C ILE A 369 13.61 -24.87 -20.84
N LEU A 370 14.73 -24.21 -20.55
CA LEU A 370 14.83 -22.77 -20.39
C LEU A 370 15.15 -22.14 -21.75
N ASP A 371 14.23 -21.32 -22.26
CA ASP A 371 14.45 -20.54 -23.48
C ASP A 371 14.29 -19.05 -23.19
N VAL A 372 15.39 -18.30 -23.33
CA VAL A 372 15.45 -16.88 -22.97
C VAL A 372 15.12 -16.05 -24.21
N ALA A 373 13.86 -15.64 -24.30
CA ALA A 373 13.44 -14.67 -25.31
C ALA A 373 13.60 -13.23 -24.74
N ASP A 374 14.71 -12.59 -25.12
CA ASP A 374 15.04 -11.16 -24.97
C ASP A 374 14.72 -10.49 -23.61
N PRO A 375 15.74 -10.12 -22.80
CA PRO A 375 15.57 -9.48 -21.50
C PRO A 375 14.86 -8.10 -21.53
N ARG A 376 14.57 -7.52 -22.70
CA ARG A 376 13.89 -6.22 -22.82
C ARG A 376 12.35 -6.30 -22.87
N THR A 377 11.77 -7.47 -23.14
CA THR A 377 10.32 -7.61 -23.38
C THR A 377 9.54 -8.40 -22.32
N GLY A 378 10.22 -8.78 -21.24
CA GLY A 378 9.67 -9.63 -20.17
C GLY A 378 10.08 -11.09 -20.32
N MET A 379 9.95 -11.86 -19.24
CA MET A 379 10.30 -13.27 -19.22
C MET A 379 9.08 -14.15 -19.49
N THR A 380 9.28 -15.18 -20.31
CA THR A 380 8.26 -16.19 -20.60
C THR A 380 8.75 -17.53 -20.09
N PHE A 381 8.04 -18.08 -19.10
CA PHE A 381 8.32 -19.42 -18.57
C PHE A 381 7.41 -20.42 -19.24
N VAL A 382 7.95 -21.52 -19.79
CA VAL A 382 7.18 -22.62 -20.36
C VAL A 382 7.54 -23.88 -19.56
N LEU A 383 6.59 -24.34 -18.74
CA LEU A 383 6.71 -25.59 -18.01
C LEU A 383 6.09 -26.68 -18.88
N GLN A 384 6.88 -27.64 -19.38
CA GLN A 384 6.39 -28.71 -20.26
C GLN A 384 6.60 -30.07 -19.60
N ASN A 385 5.59 -30.95 -19.61
CA ASN A 385 5.73 -32.31 -19.11
C ASN A 385 6.17 -33.30 -20.20
N THR A 386 6.57 -34.52 -19.82
CA THR A 386 6.97 -35.61 -20.74
C THR A 386 5.89 -36.01 -21.74
N ALA A 387 4.62 -35.70 -21.47
CA ALA A 387 3.50 -35.88 -22.41
C ALA A 387 3.33 -34.70 -23.40
N GLY A 388 4.31 -33.78 -23.47
CA GLY A 388 4.33 -32.63 -24.38
C GLY A 388 3.42 -31.48 -23.97
N LYS A 389 2.76 -31.52 -22.80
CA LYS A 389 1.83 -30.49 -22.35
C LYS A 389 2.56 -29.37 -21.63
N SER A 390 2.38 -28.13 -22.08
CA SER A 390 3.01 -26.97 -21.45
C SER A 390 2.05 -25.95 -20.82
N ILE A 391 2.48 -25.36 -19.69
CA ILE A 391 1.88 -24.19 -19.02
C ILE A 391 2.83 -23.01 -19.25
N ARG A 392 2.31 -21.90 -19.78
CA ARG A 392 3.11 -20.70 -20.06
C ARG A 392 2.74 -19.56 -19.12
N LEU A 393 3.67 -19.16 -18.27
CA LEU A 393 3.56 -17.99 -17.42
C LEU A 393 4.31 -16.83 -18.08
N VAL A 394 3.59 -15.77 -18.44
CA VAL A 394 4.16 -14.57 -19.06
C VAL A 394 4.19 -13.48 -18.01
N LEU A 395 5.38 -13.19 -17.49
CA LEU A 395 5.59 -12.08 -16.57
C LEU A 395 6.07 -10.88 -17.39
N ARG A 396 5.19 -9.88 -17.54
CA ARG A 396 5.53 -8.59 -18.13
C ARG A 396 5.74 -7.59 -17.01
N TRP A 397 6.88 -6.91 -17.03
CA TRP A 397 7.09 -5.71 -16.25
C TRP A 397 7.05 -4.49 -17.19
N HIS A 398 6.44 -3.41 -16.72
CA HIS A 398 6.64 -2.09 -17.33
C HIS A 398 7.88 -1.48 -16.69
N VAL A 399 8.84 -1.09 -17.52
CA VAL A 399 9.92 -0.18 -17.13
C VAL A 399 9.35 1.22 -17.31
N GLU A 400 9.13 1.94 -16.21
CA GLU A 400 9.04 3.40 -16.21
C GLU A 400 10.38 3.99 -15.76
#